data_AF-A0A9E3NN75-F1
#
_entry.id   AF-A0A9E3NN75-F1
#
_cell.length_a   1.000
_cell.length_b   1.000
_cell.length_c   1.000
_cell.angle_alpha   90.00
_cell.angle_beta   90.00
_cell.angle_gamma   90.00
#
_symmetry.space_group_name_H-M   'P 1'
#
loop_
_entity.id
_entity.type
_entity.pdbx_description
1 polymer ?
#
loop_
_entity_poly.entity_id
_entity_poly.type
_entity_poly.pdbx_seq_one_letter_code
_entity_poly.pdbx_strand_id
1 'polypeptide(L)'
;MRLLIFILLLPFVTKAQTLDYNKVIVPEHIATQVFEEKLVQLAWKNNPSNEILLQNIKIAEREKRVSGLGWLSEIYASGNLNEFTIDPNRETDNVFFPRYNFGIRVSLGTFFITPQQVKIANDRINNAKSAVGEQKLSVRETVLSNVEKFKQYYKFIKLREQIREDYFTLYKDSERRFSLGEVSMEIYRNSVQAYYKQVELVIEAQTNFNSSKLLLESLVGVPLQEIDGYQGFLQKLDAELRAY
;
A
#
# COMPACT_ATOMS: atom_id res chain seq x y z
N MET A 1 -7.61 62.55 -18.94
CA MET A 1 -6.37 62.27 -18.22
C MET A 1 -6.60 61.01 -17.39
N ARG A 2 -5.70 60.05 -17.56
CA ARG A 2 -5.72 58.66 -17.07
C ARG A 2 -6.17 58.51 -15.61
N LEU A 3 -7.28 57.80 -15.36
CA LEU A 3 -7.59 57.22 -14.05
C LEU A 3 -7.39 55.71 -14.14
N LEU A 4 -6.44 55.21 -13.36
CA LEU A 4 -5.94 53.84 -13.36
C LEU A 4 -7.06 52.79 -13.17
N ILE A 5 -7.19 51.89 -14.15
CA ILE A 5 -7.71 50.54 -13.94
C ILE A 5 -6.57 49.73 -13.33
N PHE A 6 -6.59 49.55 -12.01
CA PHE A 6 -5.66 48.70 -11.26
C PHE A 6 -6.44 47.84 -10.25
N ILE A 7 -7.42 47.09 -10.74
CA ILE A 7 -8.13 46.05 -9.98
C ILE A 7 -8.21 44.80 -10.86
N LEU A 8 -7.11 44.06 -10.95
CA LEU A 8 -7.05 42.68 -11.42
C LEU A 8 -5.62 42.21 -11.14
N LEU A 9 -5.47 41.07 -10.46
CA LEU A 9 -4.23 40.47 -9.91
C LEU A 9 -4.09 40.55 -8.37
N LEU A 10 -5.19 40.28 -7.63
CA LEU A 10 -5.03 39.57 -6.37
C LEU A 10 -4.88 38.08 -6.73
N PRO A 11 -3.69 37.47 -6.57
CA PRO A 11 -3.59 36.02 -6.65
C PRO A 11 -4.41 35.46 -5.48
N PHE A 12 -5.56 34.87 -5.78
CA PHE A 12 -6.21 33.96 -4.86
C PHE A 12 -5.18 32.89 -4.53
N VAL A 13 -4.62 32.95 -3.31
CA VAL A 13 -3.81 31.88 -2.75
C VAL A 13 -4.75 30.70 -2.59
N THR A 14 -4.84 29.88 -3.63
CA THR A 14 -5.53 28.60 -3.58
C THR A 14 -4.75 27.77 -2.57
N LYS A 15 -5.31 27.61 -1.37
CA LYS A 15 -4.81 26.62 -0.43
C LYS A 15 -4.95 25.27 -1.12
N ALA A 16 -3.84 24.71 -1.59
CA ALA A 16 -3.79 23.33 -2.02
C ALA A 16 -4.39 22.47 -0.91
N GLN A 17 -5.36 21.63 -1.26
CA GLN A 17 -6.01 20.76 -0.28
C GLN A 17 -4.94 19.82 0.28
N THR A 18 -4.65 19.95 1.57
CA THR A 18 -3.76 19.02 2.26
C THR A 18 -4.51 17.71 2.43
N LEU A 19 -4.12 16.68 1.68
CA LEU A 19 -4.73 15.36 1.75
C LEU A 19 -4.47 14.74 3.12
N ASP A 20 -5.54 14.35 3.81
CA ASP A 20 -5.46 13.61 5.06
C ASP A 20 -5.37 12.10 4.79
N TYR A 21 -4.15 11.57 4.88
CA TYR A 21 -3.88 10.15 4.64
C TYR A 21 -4.48 9.20 5.68
N ASN A 22 -5.01 9.71 6.81
CA ASN A 22 -5.76 8.88 7.76
C ASN A 22 -7.18 8.59 7.27
N LYS A 23 -7.68 9.35 6.27
CA LYS A 23 -8.93 9.04 5.56
C LYS A 23 -8.72 8.08 4.40
N VAL A 24 -7.49 7.97 3.89
CA VAL A 24 -7.13 7.03 2.81
C VAL A 24 -7.10 5.60 3.33
N ILE A 25 -6.56 5.39 4.54
CA ILE A 25 -6.62 4.11 5.23
C ILE A 25 -7.27 4.35 6.59
N VAL A 26 -8.51 3.88 6.71
CA VAL A 26 -9.33 4.06 7.90
C VAL A 26 -8.70 3.31 9.08
N PRO A 27 -8.60 3.90 10.28
CA PRO A 27 -8.11 3.20 11.46
C PRO A 27 -9.01 2.04 11.92
N GLU A 28 -8.40 0.98 12.44
CA GLU A 28 -9.02 -0.29 12.87
C GLU A 28 -10.12 -0.12 13.94
N HIS A 29 -10.09 0.95 14.73
CA HIS A 29 -11.06 1.20 15.82
C HIS A 29 -12.41 1.77 15.36
N ILE A 30 -12.58 2.02 14.05
CA ILE A 30 -13.84 2.53 13.51
C ILE A 30 -14.73 1.33 13.16
N ALA A 31 -15.72 1.04 14.01
CA ALA A 31 -16.49 -0.22 14.02
C ALA A 31 -17.41 -0.44 12.80
N THR A 32 -17.72 0.58 12.00
CA THR A 32 -18.66 0.50 10.86
C THR A 32 -17.95 0.51 9.52
N GLN A 33 -16.87 -0.24 9.38
CA GLN A 33 -16.15 -0.31 8.11
C GLN A 33 -16.88 -1.21 7.11
N VAL A 34 -17.12 -0.66 5.92
CA VAL A 34 -17.55 -1.40 4.75
C VAL A 34 -16.50 -2.48 4.44
N PHE A 35 -16.93 -3.64 3.93
CA PHE A 35 -16.06 -4.79 3.69
C PHE A 35 -14.80 -4.42 2.86
N GLU A 36 -14.98 -3.58 1.83
CA GLU A 36 -13.89 -3.08 1.00
C GLU A 36 -12.82 -2.30 1.78
N GLU A 37 -13.22 -1.50 2.77
CA GLU A 37 -12.28 -0.76 3.62
C GLU A 37 -11.49 -1.68 4.54
N LYS A 38 -12.10 -2.78 4.99
CA LYS A 38 -11.39 -3.80 5.76
C LYS A 38 -10.32 -4.48 4.90
N LEU A 39 -10.62 -4.77 3.63
CA LEU A 39 -9.62 -5.33 2.71
C LEU A 39 -8.43 -4.39 2.51
N VAL A 40 -8.68 -3.08 2.35
CA VAL A 40 -7.62 -2.07 2.22
C VAL A 40 -6.74 -2.04 3.48
N GLN A 41 -7.32 -2.14 4.66
CA GLN A 41 -6.58 -2.19 5.92
C GLN A 41 -5.74 -3.45 6.08
N LEU A 42 -6.32 -4.62 5.77
CA LEU A 42 -5.59 -5.88 5.82
C LEU A 42 -4.41 -5.86 4.85
N ALA A 43 -4.62 -5.39 3.61
CA ALA A 43 -3.55 -5.23 2.63
C ALA A 43 -2.48 -4.25 3.11
N TRP A 44 -2.86 -3.15 3.76
CA TRP A 44 -1.88 -2.22 4.35
C TRP A 44 -1.08 -2.86 5.48
N LYS A 45 -1.74 -3.61 6.36
CA LYS A 45 -1.14 -4.27 7.52
C LYS A 45 -0.18 -5.39 7.11
N ASN A 46 -0.53 -6.14 6.08
CA ASN A 46 0.18 -7.36 5.68
C ASN A 46 1.20 -7.15 4.55
N ASN A 47 1.38 -5.92 4.05
CA ASN A 47 2.34 -5.62 3.00
C ASN A 47 3.73 -5.25 3.59
N PRO A 48 4.79 -6.06 3.35
CA PRO A 48 6.13 -5.82 3.89
C PRO A 48 6.74 -4.47 3.48
N SER A 49 6.42 -3.96 2.30
CA SER A 49 6.92 -2.67 1.82
C SER A 49 6.47 -1.52 2.73
N ASN A 50 5.30 -1.65 3.37
CA ASN A 50 4.78 -0.64 4.28
C ASN A 50 5.61 -0.59 5.58
N GLU A 51 6.05 -1.74 6.09
CA GLU A 51 6.93 -1.82 7.25
C GLU A 51 8.27 -1.13 6.98
N ILE A 52 8.86 -1.36 5.80
CA ILE A 52 10.11 -0.73 5.36
C ILE A 52 9.95 0.80 5.35
N LEU A 53 8.86 1.32 4.79
CA LEU A 53 8.62 2.76 4.74
C LEU A 53 8.44 3.38 6.13
N LEU A 54 7.72 2.70 7.03
CA LEU A 54 7.59 3.13 8.43
C LEU A 54 8.93 3.10 9.16
N GLN A 55 9.79 2.12 8.87
CA GLN A 55 11.14 2.06 9.41
C GLN A 55 12.02 3.20 8.87
N ASN A 56 11.88 3.58 7.59
CA ASN A 56 12.60 4.71 7.01
C ASN A 56 12.26 6.04 7.70
N ILE A 57 11.02 6.22 8.16
CA ILE A 57 10.67 7.38 9.01
C ILE A 57 11.49 7.35 10.31
N LYS A 58 11.55 6.21 11.00
CA LYS A 58 12.31 6.07 12.25
C LYS A 58 13.82 6.29 12.03
N ILE A 59 14.35 5.84 10.89
CA ILE A 59 15.74 6.09 10.49
C ILE A 59 15.96 7.59 10.31
N ALA A 60 15.12 8.27 9.52
CA ALA A 60 15.22 9.72 9.29
C ALA A 60 15.08 10.53 10.60
N GLU A 61 14.21 10.11 11.52
CA GLU A 61 14.07 10.72 12.84
C GLU A 61 15.33 10.57 13.69
N ARG A 62 15.97 9.39 13.65
CA ARG A 62 17.26 9.15 14.33
C ARG A 62 18.38 9.97 13.69
N GLU A 63 18.44 10.04 12.36
CA GLU A 63 19.39 10.89 11.65
C GLU A 63 19.26 12.35 12.08
N LYS A 64 18.03 12.88 12.16
CA LYS A 64 17.80 14.25 12.65
C LYS A 64 18.32 14.46 14.08
N ARG A 65 18.11 13.48 14.97
CA ARG A 65 18.66 13.54 16.34
C ARG A 65 20.18 13.55 16.33
N VAL A 66 20.81 12.68 15.54
CA VAL A 66 22.28 12.65 15.38
C VAL A 66 22.80 13.96 14.81
N SER A 67 22.17 14.52 13.77
CA SER A 67 22.54 15.82 13.21
C SER A 67 22.42 16.95 14.24
N GLY A 68 21.40 16.91 15.10
CA GLY A 68 21.23 17.87 16.20
C GLY A 68 22.32 17.75 17.28
N LEU A 69 22.88 16.56 17.46
CA LEU A 69 24.00 16.29 18.35
C LEU A 69 25.37 16.48 17.69
N GLY A 70 25.41 16.97 16.44
CA GLY A 70 26.65 17.16 15.69
C GLY A 70 27.69 18.02 16.40
N TRP A 71 27.28 18.94 17.27
CA TRP A 71 28.22 19.74 18.08
C TRP A 71 29.02 18.91 19.10
N LEU A 72 28.54 17.72 19.50
CA LEU A 72 29.27 16.83 20.40
C LEU A 72 30.53 16.24 19.77
N SER A 73 30.62 16.20 18.43
CA SER A 73 31.84 15.72 17.75
C SER A 73 33.04 16.65 17.95
N GLU A 74 32.81 17.86 18.45
CA GLU A 74 33.86 18.84 18.73
C GLU A 74 34.50 18.66 20.11
N ILE A 75 33.93 17.82 20.97
CA ILE A 75 34.47 17.49 22.29
C ILE A 75 35.35 16.25 22.15
N TYR A 76 36.62 16.34 22.56
CA TYR A 76 37.52 15.20 22.56
C TYR A 76 38.30 15.08 23.87
N ALA A 77 38.59 13.84 24.23
CA ALA A 77 39.51 13.47 25.29
C ALA A 77 40.56 12.54 24.68
N SER A 78 41.84 12.80 24.95
CA SER A 78 42.93 11.93 24.55
C SER A 78 43.83 11.62 25.75
N GLY A 79 44.31 10.38 25.81
CA GLY A 79 45.33 9.96 26.75
C GLY A 79 46.64 9.70 25.99
N ASN A 80 47.76 10.05 26.61
CA ASN A 80 49.08 9.70 26.07
C ASN A 80 49.68 8.59 26.94
N LEU A 81 50.04 7.47 26.31
CA LEU A 81 50.79 6.38 26.93
C LEU A 81 52.20 6.36 26.33
N ASN A 82 53.17 6.80 27.12
CA ASN A 82 54.59 6.81 26.75
C ASN A 82 55.41 5.95 27.73
N GLU A 83 56.67 5.62 27.39
CA GLU A 83 57.56 4.79 28.21
C GLU A 83 57.71 5.33 29.66
N PHE A 84 57.72 6.65 29.85
CA PHE A 84 57.71 7.33 31.16
C PHE A 84 56.40 7.19 31.96
N THR A 85 55.33 6.75 31.31
CA THR A 85 54.01 6.50 31.93
C THR A 85 53.86 5.04 32.37
N ILE A 86 54.66 4.14 31.78
CA ILE A 86 54.62 2.68 31.98
C ILE A 86 55.70 2.23 32.99
N ASP A 87 56.88 2.86 32.99
CA ASP A 87 57.95 2.61 33.96
C ASP A 87 58.34 3.90 34.70
N PRO A 88 57.74 4.18 35.88
CA PRO A 88 57.98 5.42 36.62
C PRO A 88 59.35 5.48 37.32
N ASN A 89 60.15 4.40 37.31
CA ASN A 89 61.41 4.30 38.05
C ASN A 89 62.66 4.56 37.19
N ARG A 90 62.51 4.86 35.90
CA ARG A 90 63.64 5.21 35.03
C ARG A 90 64.07 6.65 35.26
N GLU A 91 65.23 6.83 35.88
CA GLU A 91 65.86 8.14 36.06
C GLU A 91 66.21 8.76 34.70
N THR A 92 65.44 9.77 34.31
CA THR A 92 65.77 10.72 33.25
C THR A 92 65.24 12.09 33.64
N ASP A 93 66.04 13.12 33.39
CA ASP A 93 65.83 14.51 33.78
C ASP A 93 64.40 15.02 33.48
N ASN A 94 63.59 15.21 34.53
CA ASN A 94 62.47 16.16 34.62
C ASN A 94 61.60 16.37 33.35
N VAL A 95 61.24 15.29 32.62
CA VAL A 95 60.40 15.42 31.41
C VAL A 95 58.91 15.35 31.79
N PHE A 96 58.24 16.50 31.78
CA PHE A 96 56.82 16.62 32.12
C PHE A 96 55.94 16.37 30.89
N PHE A 97 55.44 15.14 30.71
CA PHE A 97 54.48 14.81 29.64
C PHE A 97 53.04 14.73 30.19
N PRO A 98 52.07 15.48 29.63
CA PRO A 98 50.68 15.39 30.06
C PRO A 98 50.07 14.04 29.70
N ARG A 99 49.68 13.27 30.73
CA ARG A 99 49.08 11.93 30.62
C ARG A 99 47.66 11.95 30.04
N TYR A 100 46.92 13.02 30.30
CA TYR A 100 45.56 13.24 29.81
C TYR A 100 45.42 14.63 29.21
N ASN A 101 44.72 14.73 28.09
CA ASN A 101 44.37 16.00 27.45
C ASN A 101 42.87 16.01 27.16
N PHE A 102 42.23 17.12 27.52
CA PHE A 102 40.84 17.37 27.22
C PHE A 102 40.78 18.65 26.40
N GLY A 103 40.01 18.65 25.32
CA GLY A 103 39.91 19.79 24.44
C GLY A 103 38.56 19.88 23.77
N ILE A 104 38.18 21.11 23.44
CA ILE A 104 37.04 21.40 22.57
C ILE A 104 37.60 22.05 21.32
N ARG A 105 37.32 21.47 20.16
CA ARG A 105 37.69 22.04 18.85
C ARG A 105 36.46 22.69 18.24
N VAL A 106 36.22 23.97 18.48
CA VAL A 106 35.08 24.64 17.83
C VAL A 106 35.50 25.19 16.48
N SER A 107 35.01 24.61 15.39
CA SER A 107 35.15 25.22 14.07
C SER A 107 34.06 26.28 13.85
N LEU A 108 34.40 27.43 13.24
CA LEU A 108 33.39 28.43 12.86
C LEU A 108 32.31 27.84 11.93
N GLY A 109 32.68 26.84 11.13
CA GLY A 109 31.76 26.10 10.26
C GLY A 109 30.66 25.37 11.02
N THR A 110 30.91 24.90 12.25
CA THR A 110 29.95 24.15 13.07
C THR A 110 28.67 24.97 13.34
N PHE A 111 28.80 26.28 13.55
CA PHE A 111 27.64 27.16 13.79
C PHE A 111 26.76 27.40 12.56
N PHE A 112 27.30 27.26 11.35
CA PHE A 112 26.56 27.44 10.10
C PHE A 112 26.10 26.12 9.50
N ILE A 113 26.91 25.06 9.59
CA ILE A 113 26.67 23.77 8.93
C ILE A 113 25.66 22.94 9.74
N THR A 114 25.80 22.87 11.07
CA THR A 114 24.94 22.00 11.89
C THR A 114 23.45 22.36 11.79
N PRO A 115 23.03 23.65 11.86
CA PRO A 115 21.62 24.00 11.65
C PRO A 115 21.09 23.61 10.26
N GLN A 116 21.91 23.73 9.21
CA GLN A 116 21.54 23.33 7.86
C GLN A 116 21.39 21.81 7.74
N GLN A 117 22.29 21.03 8.36
CA GLN A 117 22.17 19.57 8.42
C GLN A 117 20.89 19.13 9.14
N VAL A 118 20.52 19.80 10.24
CA VAL A 118 19.25 19.53 10.95
C VAL A 118 18.05 19.84 10.06
N LYS A 119 18.09 20.92 9.27
CA LYS A 119 17.03 21.25 8.32
C LYS A 119 16.92 20.20 7.21
N ILE A 120 18.03 19.77 6.61
CA ILE A 120 18.07 18.69 5.62
C ILE A 120 17.51 17.40 6.20
N ALA A 121 17.89 17.03 7.43
CA ALA A 121 17.37 15.85 8.10
C ALA A 121 15.86 15.95 8.37
N ASN A 122 15.35 17.15 8.66
CA ASN A 122 13.91 17.40 8.77
C ASN A 122 13.18 17.22 7.43
N ASP A 123 13.76 17.71 6.34
CA ASP A 123 13.20 17.52 5.00
C ASP A 123 13.19 16.03 4.60
N ARG A 124 14.20 15.25 5.01
CA ARG A 124 14.21 13.78 4.84
C ARG A 124 13.06 13.10 5.58
N ILE A 125 12.73 13.53 6.80
CA ILE A 125 11.56 13.00 7.54
C ILE A 125 10.28 13.29 6.76
N ASN A 126 10.14 14.51 6.24
CA ASN A 126 8.96 14.90 5.46
C ASN A 126 8.85 14.05 4.19
N ASN A 127 9.95 13.84 3.47
CA ASN A 127 9.99 12.97 2.29
C ASN A 127 9.61 11.53 2.63
N ALA A 128 10.12 10.98 3.72
CA ALA A 128 9.76 9.64 4.18
C ALA A 128 8.27 9.52 4.55
N LYS A 129 7.69 10.54 5.18
CA LYS A 129 6.25 10.61 5.46
C LYS A 129 5.41 10.72 4.18
N SER A 130 5.85 11.51 3.20
CA SER A 130 5.19 11.61 1.90
C SER A 130 5.20 10.27 1.16
N ALA A 131 6.33 9.54 1.19
CA ALA A 131 6.42 8.20 0.60
C ALA A 131 5.44 7.20 1.24
N VAL A 132 5.25 7.26 2.56
CA VAL A 132 4.18 6.49 3.23
C VAL A 132 2.80 6.89 2.71
N GLY A 133 2.54 8.20 2.55
CA GLY A 133 1.27 8.70 2.01
C GLY A 133 0.98 8.22 0.59
N GLU A 134 1.99 8.27 -0.29
CA GLU A 134 1.92 7.73 -1.65
C GLU A 134 1.62 6.24 -1.66
N GLN A 135 2.34 5.47 -0.84
CA GLN A 135 2.10 4.04 -0.71
C GLN A 135 0.67 3.72 -0.21
N LYS A 136 0.13 4.52 0.72
CA LYS A 136 -1.26 4.37 1.19
C LYS A 136 -2.27 4.52 0.04
N LEU A 137 -2.05 5.50 -0.84
CA LEU A 137 -2.89 5.72 -2.02
C LEU A 137 -2.79 4.55 -3.00
N SER A 138 -1.56 4.11 -3.30
CA SER A 138 -1.29 2.99 -4.21
C SER A 138 -1.91 1.68 -3.73
N VAL A 139 -1.76 1.35 -2.43
CA VAL A 139 -2.38 0.16 -1.83
C VAL A 139 -3.90 0.23 -1.94
N ARG A 140 -4.50 1.38 -1.61
CA ARG A 140 -5.95 1.57 -1.70
C ARG A 140 -6.45 1.39 -3.14
N GLU A 141 -5.83 2.04 -4.11
CA GLU A 141 -6.17 1.93 -5.53
C GLU A 141 -6.09 0.47 -6.00
N THR A 142 -4.97 -0.19 -5.69
CA THR A 142 -4.72 -1.57 -6.10
C THR A 142 -5.77 -2.52 -5.51
N VAL A 143 -6.09 -2.40 -4.23
CA VAL A 143 -7.09 -3.26 -3.59
C VAL A 143 -8.48 -2.98 -4.15
N LEU A 144 -8.92 -1.72 -4.19
CA LEU A 144 -10.27 -1.39 -4.65
C LEU A 144 -10.49 -1.74 -6.12
N SER A 145 -9.50 -1.54 -6.99
CA SER A 145 -9.60 -1.96 -8.39
C SER A 145 -9.73 -3.48 -8.54
N ASN A 146 -9.03 -4.26 -7.72
CA ASN A 146 -9.15 -5.72 -7.73
C ASN A 146 -10.45 -6.21 -7.07
N VAL A 147 -10.99 -5.46 -6.10
CA VAL A 147 -12.33 -5.70 -5.57
C VAL A 147 -13.38 -5.53 -6.67
N GLU A 148 -13.30 -4.47 -7.48
CA GLU A 148 -14.26 -4.26 -8.57
C GLU A 148 -14.16 -5.39 -9.63
N LYS A 149 -12.96 -5.85 -9.95
CA LYS A 149 -12.77 -7.04 -10.81
C LYS A 149 -13.37 -8.30 -10.20
N PHE A 150 -13.17 -8.52 -8.90
CA PHE A 150 -13.77 -9.65 -8.19
C PHE A 150 -15.31 -9.60 -8.26
N LYS A 151 -15.91 -8.43 -7.99
CA LYS A 151 -17.37 -8.21 -8.11
C LYS A 151 -17.86 -8.52 -9.52
N GLN A 152 -17.14 -8.04 -10.53
CA GLN A 152 -17.46 -8.27 -11.93
C GLN A 152 -17.45 -9.77 -12.27
N TYR A 153 -16.36 -10.48 -11.94
CA TYR A 153 -16.25 -11.90 -12.25
C TYR A 153 -17.24 -12.76 -11.46
N TYR A 154 -17.57 -12.38 -10.23
CA TYR A 154 -18.63 -13.01 -9.45
C TYR A 154 -19.98 -12.90 -10.18
N LYS A 155 -20.34 -11.71 -10.67
CA LYS A 155 -21.58 -11.51 -11.42
C LYS A 155 -21.56 -12.28 -12.74
N PHE A 156 -20.42 -12.31 -13.43
CA PHE A 156 -20.28 -13.06 -14.68
C PHE A 156 -20.45 -14.55 -14.51
N ILE A 157 -19.85 -15.18 -13.49
CA ILE A 157 -20.05 -16.61 -13.28
C ILE A 157 -21.52 -16.91 -12.99
N LYS A 158 -22.19 -16.12 -12.14
CA LYS A 158 -23.61 -16.31 -11.85
C LYS A 158 -24.50 -16.19 -13.08
N LEU A 159 -24.26 -15.17 -13.91
CA LEU A 159 -24.99 -15.00 -15.16
C LEU A 159 -24.73 -16.16 -16.13
N ARG A 160 -23.47 -16.62 -16.25
CA ARG A 160 -23.12 -17.74 -17.13
C ARG A 160 -23.72 -19.05 -16.66
N GLU A 161 -23.80 -19.29 -15.36
CA GLU A 161 -24.48 -20.45 -14.78
C GLU A 161 -25.97 -20.46 -15.15
N GLN A 162 -26.64 -19.31 -15.06
CA GLN A 162 -28.04 -19.17 -15.46
C GLN A 162 -28.23 -19.43 -16.96
N ILE A 163 -27.42 -18.78 -17.81
CA ILE A 163 -27.49 -19.00 -19.27
C ILE A 163 -27.24 -20.47 -19.61
N ARG A 164 -26.26 -21.12 -18.97
CA ARG A 164 -26.01 -22.55 -19.17
C ARG A 164 -27.25 -23.39 -18.84
N GLU A 165 -27.97 -23.07 -17.78
CA GLU A 165 -29.21 -23.78 -17.40
C GLU A 165 -30.32 -23.62 -18.43
N ASP A 166 -30.49 -22.42 -18.99
CA ASP A 166 -31.45 -22.16 -20.06
C ASP A 166 -31.12 -23.00 -21.32
N TYR A 167 -29.84 -23.04 -21.70
CA TYR A 167 -29.38 -23.84 -22.83
C TYR A 167 -29.44 -25.34 -22.57
N PHE A 168 -29.26 -25.77 -21.31
CA PHE A 168 -29.47 -27.17 -20.91
C PHE A 168 -30.93 -27.57 -21.11
N THR A 169 -31.85 -26.72 -20.67
CA THR A 169 -33.30 -26.92 -20.86
C THR A 169 -33.66 -26.99 -22.33
N LEU A 170 -33.11 -26.09 -23.17
CA LEU A 170 -33.31 -26.10 -24.61
C LEU A 170 -32.79 -27.38 -25.27
N TYR A 171 -31.59 -27.82 -24.90
CA TYR A 171 -31.03 -29.09 -25.36
C TYR A 171 -31.94 -30.26 -24.99
N LYS A 172 -32.45 -30.32 -23.75
CA LYS A 172 -33.36 -31.39 -23.30
C LYS A 172 -34.71 -31.39 -24.01
N ASP A 173 -35.29 -30.22 -24.28
CA ASP A 173 -36.50 -30.16 -25.09
C ASP A 173 -36.25 -30.62 -26.53
N SER A 174 -35.14 -30.19 -27.14
CA SER A 174 -34.72 -30.59 -28.48
C SER A 174 -34.47 -32.11 -28.58
N GLU A 175 -33.81 -32.70 -27.57
CA GLU A 175 -33.59 -34.15 -27.44
C GLU A 175 -34.93 -34.91 -27.42
N ARG A 176 -35.88 -34.45 -26.60
CA ARG A 176 -37.23 -35.02 -26.54
C ARG A 176 -37.96 -34.92 -27.88
N ARG A 177 -38.00 -33.73 -28.49
CA ARG A 177 -38.68 -33.51 -29.78
C ARG A 177 -38.05 -34.30 -30.91
N PHE A 178 -36.73 -34.47 -30.91
CA PHE A 178 -36.03 -35.29 -31.89
C PHE A 178 -36.40 -36.77 -31.74
N SER A 179 -36.48 -37.28 -30.50
CA SER A 179 -36.90 -38.66 -30.23
C SER A 179 -38.34 -38.97 -30.70
N LEU A 180 -39.19 -37.95 -30.76
CA LEU A 180 -40.56 -38.01 -31.28
C LEU A 180 -40.63 -37.78 -32.81
N GLY A 181 -39.52 -37.47 -33.47
CA GLY A 181 -39.47 -37.16 -34.90
C GLY A 181 -39.97 -35.76 -35.27
N GLU A 182 -40.16 -34.85 -34.29
CA GLU A 182 -40.74 -33.51 -34.50
C GLU A 182 -39.71 -32.46 -34.98
N VAL A 183 -38.42 -32.73 -34.81
CA VAL A 183 -37.32 -31.87 -35.29
C VAL A 183 -36.27 -32.68 -36.03
N SER A 184 -35.49 -32.04 -36.90
CA SER A 184 -34.40 -32.70 -37.63
C SER A 184 -33.18 -32.96 -36.74
N MET A 185 -32.34 -33.90 -37.17
CA MET A 185 -31.04 -34.18 -36.53
C MET A 185 -30.13 -32.93 -36.49
N GLU A 186 -30.24 -32.05 -37.48
CA GLU A 186 -29.47 -30.80 -37.54
C GLU A 186 -29.85 -29.85 -36.39
N ILE A 187 -31.16 -29.65 -36.14
CA ILE A 187 -31.66 -28.82 -35.03
C ILE A 187 -31.19 -29.40 -33.70
N TYR A 188 -31.30 -30.72 -33.53
CA TYR A 188 -30.79 -31.41 -32.35
C TYR A 188 -29.29 -31.17 -32.15
N ARG A 189 -28.47 -31.42 -33.17
CA ARG A 189 -27.01 -31.22 -33.11
C ARG A 189 -26.64 -29.78 -32.76
N ASN A 190 -27.34 -28.80 -33.36
CA ASN A 190 -27.09 -27.39 -33.09
C ASN A 190 -27.41 -27.02 -31.63
N SER A 191 -28.49 -27.58 -31.05
CA SER A 191 -28.83 -27.36 -29.64
C SER A 191 -27.77 -27.95 -28.68
N VAL A 192 -27.26 -29.13 -29.00
CA VAL A 192 -26.17 -29.79 -28.24
C VAL A 192 -24.89 -28.95 -28.29
N GLN A 193 -24.48 -28.53 -29.48
CA GLN A 193 -23.30 -27.67 -29.66
C GLN A 193 -23.44 -26.34 -28.94
N ALA A 194 -24.62 -25.72 -28.99
CA ALA A 194 -24.90 -24.47 -28.31
C ALA A 194 -24.81 -24.62 -26.77
N TYR A 195 -25.32 -25.72 -26.21
CA TYR A 195 -25.17 -26.04 -24.79
C TYR A 195 -23.70 -26.20 -24.39
N TYR A 196 -22.93 -27.03 -25.09
CA TYR A 196 -21.52 -27.24 -24.76
C TYR A 196 -20.67 -25.96 -24.86
N LYS A 197 -20.99 -25.08 -25.81
CA LYS A 197 -20.38 -23.74 -25.86
C LYS A 197 -20.63 -22.92 -24.60
N GLN A 198 -21.82 -23.00 -24.00
CA GLN A 198 -22.08 -22.30 -22.73
C GLN A 198 -21.33 -22.95 -21.56
N VAL A 199 -21.16 -24.28 -21.58
CA VAL A 199 -20.34 -24.98 -20.57
C VAL A 199 -18.90 -24.49 -20.60
N GLU A 200 -18.30 -24.35 -21.78
CA GLU A 200 -16.95 -23.77 -21.94
C GLU A 200 -16.85 -22.36 -21.33
N LEU A 201 -17.84 -21.50 -21.61
CA LEU A 201 -17.88 -20.14 -21.09
C LEU A 201 -18.06 -20.07 -19.55
N VAL A 202 -18.74 -21.05 -18.95
CA VAL A 202 -18.82 -21.18 -17.47
C VAL A 202 -17.45 -21.55 -16.90
N ILE A 203 -16.72 -22.47 -17.53
CA ILE A 203 -15.37 -22.87 -17.10
C ILE A 203 -14.42 -21.67 -17.16
N GLU A 204 -14.49 -20.87 -18.22
CA GLU A 204 -13.71 -19.63 -18.34
C GLU A 204 -14.08 -18.62 -17.26
N ALA A 205 -15.38 -18.38 -17.04
CA ALA A 205 -15.86 -17.46 -16.01
C ALA A 205 -15.42 -17.89 -14.61
N GLN A 206 -15.47 -19.19 -14.30
CA GLN A 206 -14.98 -19.75 -13.05
C GLN A 206 -13.47 -19.55 -12.87
N THR A 207 -12.70 -19.75 -13.93
CA THR A 207 -11.24 -19.53 -13.92
C THR A 207 -10.91 -18.07 -13.63
N ASN A 208 -11.61 -17.14 -14.27
CA ASN A 208 -11.44 -15.71 -14.07
C ASN A 208 -11.84 -15.28 -12.64
N PHE A 209 -12.96 -15.79 -12.14
CA PHE A 209 -13.39 -15.55 -10.77
C PHE A 209 -12.35 -16.06 -9.76
N ASN A 210 -11.89 -17.30 -9.90
CA ASN A 210 -10.89 -17.89 -9.01
C ASN A 210 -9.57 -17.12 -9.05
N SER A 211 -9.12 -16.71 -10.24
CA SER A 211 -7.90 -15.92 -10.40
C SER A 211 -8.01 -14.56 -9.71
N SER A 212 -9.15 -13.88 -9.86
CA SER A 212 -9.40 -12.60 -9.17
C SER A 212 -9.49 -12.74 -7.65
N LYS A 213 -10.07 -13.85 -7.18
CA LYS A 213 -10.13 -14.20 -5.77
C LYS A 213 -8.73 -14.38 -5.20
N LEU A 214 -7.92 -15.24 -5.82
CA LEU A 214 -6.54 -15.51 -5.39
C LEU A 214 -5.69 -14.24 -5.38
N LEU A 215 -5.85 -13.39 -6.39
CA LEU A 215 -5.16 -12.10 -6.43
C LEU A 215 -5.54 -11.22 -5.24
N LEU A 216 -6.84 -11.09 -4.93
CA LEU A 216 -7.30 -10.31 -3.79
C LEU A 216 -6.81 -10.90 -2.46
N GLU A 217 -6.84 -12.23 -2.32
CA GLU A 217 -6.29 -12.97 -1.16
C GLU A 217 -4.79 -12.72 -0.98
N SER A 218 -4.03 -12.70 -2.08
CA SER A 218 -2.60 -12.39 -2.04
C SER A 218 -2.31 -10.95 -1.60
N LEU A 219 -3.17 -10.00 -1.95
CA LEU A 219 -3.02 -8.59 -1.56
C LEU A 219 -3.30 -8.39 -0.07
N VAL A 220 -4.33 -9.08 0.45
CA VAL A 220 -4.72 -8.96 1.87
C VAL A 220 -3.98 -9.93 2.78
N GLY A 221 -3.38 -11.00 2.25
CA GLY A 221 -2.59 -11.99 2.99
C GLY A 221 -3.40 -13.04 3.75
N VAL A 222 -4.72 -13.10 3.58
CA VAL A 222 -5.62 -14.08 4.22
C VAL A 222 -6.73 -14.51 3.27
N PRO A 223 -7.29 -15.73 3.41
CA PRO A 223 -8.45 -16.14 2.61
C PRO A 223 -9.66 -15.23 2.83
N LEU A 224 -10.39 -14.88 1.76
CA LEU A 224 -11.54 -13.94 1.89
C LEU A 224 -12.64 -14.49 2.79
N GLN A 225 -12.77 -15.81 2.87
CA GLN A 225 -13.78 -16.49 3.68
C GLN A 225 -13.60 -16.26 5.18
N GLU A 226 -12.36 -16.00 5.61
CA GLU A 226 -12.01 -15.77 7.02
C GLU A 226 -12.25 -14.31 7.45
N ILE A 227 -12.59 -13.43 6.51
CA ILE A 227 -12.76 -12.00 6.77
C ILE A 227 -14.21 -11.69 7.15
N ASP A 228 -14.38 -11.08 8.32
CA ASP A 228 -15.68 -10.66 8.84
C ASP A 228 -16.43 -9.74 7.86
N GLY A 229 -17.61 -10.19 7.44
CA GLY A 229 -18.48 -9.48 6.51
C GLY A 229 -18.46 -10.02 5.07
N TYR A 230 -17.62 -11.01 4.77
CA TYR A 230 -17.54 -11.62 3.44
C TYR A 230 -18.88 -12.20 2.96
N GLN A 231 -19.61 -12.92 3.82
CA GLN A 231 -20.91 -13.48 3.47
C GLN A 231 -21.95 -12.39 3.16
N GLY A 232 -21.99 -11.34 3.98
CA GLY A 232 -22.88 -10.19 3.74
C GLY A 232 -22.53 -9.44 2.45
N PHE A 233 -21.23 -9.37 2.12
CA PHE A 233 -20.77 -8.81 0.86
C PHE A 233 -21.26 -9.63 -0.36
N LEU A 234 -21.13 -10.96 -0.33
CA LEU A 234 -21.66 -11.82 -1.40
C LEU A 234 -23.18 -11.72 -1.53
N GLN A 235 -23.91 -11.72 -0.41
CA GLN A 235 -25.37 -11.54 -0.41
C GLN A 235 -25.80 -10.22 -1.07
N LYS A 236 -25.04 -9.14 -0.86
CA LYS A 236 -25.28 -7.86 -1.53
C LYS A 236 -25.06 -7.97 -3.05
N LEU A 237 -24.03 -8.68 -3.49
CA LEU A 237 -23.78 -8.91 -4.92
C LEU A 237 -24.89 -9.75 -5.56
N ASP A 238 -25.38 -10.77 -4.87
CA ASP A 238 -26.53 -11.57 -5.30
C ASP A 238 -27.81 -10.71 -5.41
N ALA A 239 -28.03 -9.82 -4.44
CA ALA A 239 -29.15 -8.89 -4.46
C ALA A 239 -29.06 -7.89 -5.63
N GLU A 240 -27.87 -7.36 -5.90
CA GLU A 240 -27.61 -6.50 -7.06
C GLU A 240 -27.86 -7.23 -8.38
N LEU A 241 -27.46 -8.50 -8.49
CA LEU A 241 -27.68 -9.29 -9.71
C LEU A 241 -29.17 -9.50 -10.00
N ARG A 242 -29.99 -9.72 -8.96
CA ARG A 242 -31.45 -9.88 -9.09
C ARG A 242 -32.19 -8.59 -9.43
N ALA A 243 -31.55 -7.44 -9.26
CA ALA A 243 -32.13 -6.14 -9.61
C ALA A 243 -32.06 -5.84 -11.12
N TYR A 244 -31.29 -6.63 -11.87
CA TYR A 244 -31.20 -6.59 -13.34
C TYR A 244 -32.08 -7.67 -13.98
#